data_AF-A0A351K2F8-F1
#
_entry.id   AF-A0A351K2F8-F1
#
_cell.length_a   1.000
_cell.length_b   1.000
_cell.length_c   1.000
_cell.angle_alpha   90.00
_cell.angle_beta   90.00
_cell.angle_gamma   90.00
#
_symmetry.space_group_name_H-M   'P 1'
#
loop_
_entity.id
_entity.type
_entity.pdbx_description
1 polymer ?
#
loop_
_entity_poly.entity_id
_entity_poly.type
_entity_poly.pdbx_seq_one_letter_code
_entity_poly.pdbx_strand_id
1 'polypeptide(L)'
;MRKGDGLRLALMKKSGSQPHGNEGVHHAAKGTLNEQEGLSLRNVDRQVVLVLVTAACCLWIGQFGGRLRPSNLQPLHRSVAWAGIQIFAYLIIPVIVCIIFRINLATVGWSIRGLKEHWRPYAGILFVALPAVVAVSFSSEFQTKYPLLEVRDGGQINLAQMLIWWAFYAVQFVAIESFFRGFLVLGLADAFGMNAILIAMLPYLAIHFSKPPLEALASIVGALIMGILALRSRSIWLGVVVHIVVAGTMDVSSLLQKGVQW
;
A
#
# COMPACT_ATOMS: atom_id res chain seq x y z
N MET A 1 -52.10 24.18 -46.26
CA MET A 1 -51.42 24.38 -44.95
C MET A 1 -51.08 25.86 -44.79
N ARG A 2 -51.06 26.34 -43.55
CA ARG A 2 -51.28 27.73 -43.06
C ARG A 2 -50.31 28.82 -43.57
N LYS A 3 -50.90 30.03 -43.66
CA LYS A 3 -50.32 31.39 -43.74
C LYS A 3 -49.61 31.85 -42.45
N GLY A 4 -48.76 32.87 -42.60
CA GLY A 4 -48.43 33.90 -41.59
C GLY A 4 -46.93 34.18 -41.55
N ASP A 5 -46.39 35.12 -42.34
CA ASP A 5 -46.30 36.58 -42.08
C ASP A 5 -45.51 36.88 -40.79
N GLY A 6 -44.53 37.76 -40.71
CA GLY A 6 -44.06 38.81 -41.60
C GLY A 6 -43.10 39.71 -40.80
N LEU A 7 -41.88 39.80 -41.30
CA LEU A 7 -40.77 40.71 -41.06
C LEU A 7 -41.12 42.16 -40.60
N ARG A 8 -40.28 42.76 -39.71
CA ARG A 8 -39.50 44.04 -39.89
C ARG A 8 -39.12 44.69 -38.54
N LEU A 9 -37.83 44.95 -38.28
CA LEU A 9 -37.06 46.19 -38.54
C LEU A 9 -37.61 47.38 -37.70
N ALA A 10 -36.86 48.23 -36.98
CA ALA A 10 -35.49 48.70 -37.11
C ALA A 10 -35.16 49.70 -35.95
N LEU A 11 -33.88 50.10 -35.87
CA LEU A 11 -33.34 51.44 -35.54
C LEU A 11 -32.51 51.65 -34.25
N MET A 12 -31.35 52.26 -34.51
CA MET A 12 -30.33 52.82 -33.60
C MET A 12 -30.72 54.23 -33.10
N LYS A 13 -30.16 54.62 -31.94
CA LYS A 13 -29.31 55.83 -31.68
C LYS A 13 -29.74 56.77 -30.53
N LYS A 14 -28.72 57.18 -29.73
CA LYS A 14 -28.56 58.36 -28.81
C LYS A 14 -29.38 58.34 -27.49
N SER A 15 -29.04 58.99 -26.36
CA SER A 15 -27.91 59.68 -25.69
C SER A 15 -28.56 60.64 -24.66
N GLY A 16 -28.10 60.74 -23.39
CA GLY A 16 -28.46 61.87 -22.50
C GLY A 16 -28.46 61.65 -20.96
N SER A 17 -27.43 62.19 -20.28
CA SER A 17 -27.37 62.94 -18.99
C SER A 17 -28.27 62.68 -17.74
N GLN A 18 -27.63 62.28 -16.61
CA GLN A 18 -27.57 62.80 -15.17
C GLN A 18 -28.69 63.74 -14.59
N PRO A 19 -28.87 64.01 -13.24
CA PRO A 19 -28.15 63.60 -11.99
C PRO A 19 -29.01 63.35 -10.68
N HIS A 20 -28.32 63.06 -9.55
CA HIS A 20 -28.59 63.35 -8.09
C HIS A 20 -29.77 62.77 -7.27
N GLY A 21 -29.43 62.36 -6.01
CA GLY A 21 -30.28 62.41 -4.80
C GLY A 21 -30.69 61.04 -4.23
N ASN A 22 -29.94 60.43 -3.30
CA ASN A 22 -29.84 60.62 -1.84
C ASN A 22 -30.82 59.75 -1.01
N GLU A 23 -30.24 59.17 0.05
CA GLU A 23 -30.83 58.65 1.29
C GLU A 23 -31.65 57.34 1.30
N GLY A 24 -31.07 56.36 2.01
CA GLY A 24 -31.81 55.62 3.00
C GLY A 24 -31.63 54.11 2.95
N VAL A 25 -31.60 53.53 4.15
CA VAL A 25 -31.94 52.14 4.50
C VAL A 25 -30.76 51.20 4.74
N HIS A 26 -30.49 51.04 6.04
CA HIS A 26 -30.30 49.78 6.78
C HIS A 26 -29.45 48.69 6.11
N HIS A 27 -28.40 48.23 6.81
CA HIS A 27 -28.41 46.87 7.32
C HIS A 27 -27.35 46.67 8.40
N ALA A 28 -27.83 46.18 9.54
CA ALA A 28 -27.07 45.81 10.70
C ALA A 28 -25.94 44.84 10.35
N ALA A 29 -24.77 45.07 10.95
CA ALA A 29 -23.72 44.09 11.09
C ALA A 29 -24.23 42.90 11.94
N LYS A 30 -24.86 41.94 11.26
CA LYS A 30 -25.12 40.58 11.74
C LYS A 30 -24.72 39.64 10.61
N GLY A 31 -23.42 39.64 10.31
CA GLY A 31 -22.78 38.51 9.63
C GLY A 31 -22.70 37.38 10.64
N THR A 32 -23.72 36.54 10.63
CA THR A 32 -23.73 35.22 11.26
C THR A 32 -22.43 34.50 10.91
N LEU A 33 -21.56 34.35 11.91
CA LEU A 33 -20.55 33.29 11.92
C LEU A 33 -21.35 31.99 11.86
N ASN A 34 -21.55 31.51 10.64
CA ASN A 34 -22.33 30.32 10.39
C ASN A 34 -21.63 29.16 11.09
N GLU A 35 -22.49 28.38 11.72
CA GLU A 35 -22.21 27.44 12.79
C GLU A 35 -21.04 26.51 12.47
N GLN A 36 -20.32 26.16 13.53
CA GLN A 36 -19.40 25.05 13.58
C GLN A 36 -19.94 23.87 12.75
N GLU A 37 -19.31 23.57 11.62
CA GLU A 37 -19.22 22.20 11.12
C GLU A 37 -18.41 21.41 12.14
N GLY A 38 -18.99 21.16 13.31
CA GLY A 38 -18.51 20.15 14.22
C GLY A 38 -18.47 18.86 13.42
N LEU A 39 -17.30 18.20 13.40
CA LEU A 39 -17.11 16.87 12.82
C LEU A 39 -18.32 15.99 13.15
N SER A 40 -19.23 15.85 12.19
CA SER A 40 -20.43 15.04 12.35
C SER A 40 -19.96 13.59 12.40
N LEU A 41 -19.79 13.05 13.62
CA LEU A 41 -19.35 11.68 13.91
C LEU A 41 -20.32 10.60 13.37
N ARG A 42 -21.32 10.98 12.56
CA ARG A 42 -22.48 10.16 12.21
C ARG A 42 -22.39 9.40 10.89
N ASN A 43 -21.40 9.67 10.04
CA ASN A 43 -21.27 9.03 8.71
C ASN A 43 -19.93 8.33 8.53
N VAL A 44 -19.56 7.42 9.45
CA VAL A 44 -18.37 6.59 9.25
C VAL A 44 -18.73 5.41 8.34
N ASP A 45 -18.05 5.31 7.20
CA ASP A 45 -18.23 4.20 6.26
C ASP A 45 -17.89 2.86 6.94
N ARG A 46 -18.85 1.92 6.94
CA ARG A 46 -18.70 0.62 7.59
C ARG A 46 -17.55 -0.20 7.01
N GLN A 47 -17.30 -0.12 5.71
CA GLN A 47 -16.18 -0.81 5.07
C GLN A 47 -14.86 -0.20 5.54
N VAL A 48 -14.77 1.13 5.66
CA VAL A 48 -13.59 1.81 6.19
C VAL A 48 -13.30 1.36 7.63
N VAL A 49 -14.31 1.35 8.50
CA VAL A 49 -14.15 0.86 9.88
C VAL A 49 -13.67 -0.58 9.89
N LEU A 50 -14.31 -1.45 9.10
CA LEU A 50 -13.95 -2.87 9.03
C LEU A 50 -12.50 -3.05 8.60
N VAL A 51 -12.07 -2.37 7.54
CA VAL A 51 -10.71 -2.47 7.01
C VAL A 51 -9.69 -1.95 8.02
N LEU A 52 -9.92 -0.78 8.61
CA LEU A 52 -8.96 -0.15 9.53
C LEU A 52 -8.86 -0.89 10.88
N VAL A 53 -9.99 -1.36 11.44
CA VAL A 53 -9.98 -2.15 12.68
C VAL A 53 -9.31 -3.51 12.43
N THR A 54 -9.65 -4.18 11.33
CA THR A 54 -8.98 -5.43 10.94
C THR A 54 -7.49 -5.20 10.77
N ALA A 55 -7.10 -4.14 10.08
CA ALA A 55 -5.70 -3.80 9.86
C ALA A 55 -4.94 -3.54 11.17
N ALA A 56 -5.54 -2.83 12.13
CA ALA A 56 -4.94 -2.62 13.44
C ALA A 56 -4.69 -3.95 14.18
N CYS A 57 -5.67 -4.86 14.17
CA CYS A 57 -5.51 -6.20 14.75
C CYS A 57 -4.41 -7.00 14.04
N CYS A 58 -4.40 -7.01 12.70
CA CYS A 58 -3.39 -7.69 11.90
C CYS A 58 -1.98 -7.17 12.17
N LEU A 59 -1.79 -5.84 12.23
CA LEU A 59 -0.51 -5.22 12.55
C LEU A 59 -0.03 -5.58 13.96
N TRP A 60 -0.94 -5.60 14.93
CA TRP A 60 -0.62 -6.03 16.29
C TRP A 60 -0.18 -7.50 16.33
N ILE A 61 -0.91 -8.40 15.66
CA ILE A 61 -0.56 -9.83 15.60
C ILE A 61 0.78 -10.02 14.85
N GLY A 62 0.97 -9.35 13.71
CA GLY A 62 2.21 -9.44 12.94
C GLY A 62 3.43 -8.95 13.72
N GLN A 63 3.27 -7.91 14.55
CA GLN A 63 4.35 -7.36 15.35
C GLN A 63 4.63 -8.17 16.63
N PHE A 64 3.59 -8.59 17.34
CA PHE A 64 3.71 -9.16 18.69
C PHE A 64 3.49 -10.67 18.76
N GLY A 65 2.89 -11.31 17.74
CA GLY A 65 2.63 -12.75 17.72
C GLY A 65 3.91 -13.58 17.86
N GLY A 66 5.05 -13.04 17.42
CA GLY A 66 6.35 -13.68 17.56
C GLY A 66 6.81 -13.90 19.00
N ARG A 67 6.23 -13.17 19.97
CA ARG A 67 6.55 -13.29 21.40
C ARG A 67 6.04 -14.58 22.04
N LEU A 68 5.10 -15.26 21.40
CA LEU A 68 4.55 -16.54 21.88
C LEU A 68 5.43 -17.74 21.51
N ARG A 69 6.46 -17.53 20.69
CA ARG A 69 7.34 -18.61 20.22
C ARG A 69 8.37 -18.97 21.29
N PRO A 70 8.70 -20.26 21.45
CA PRO A 70 9.82 -20.67 22.30
C PRO A 70 11.14 -20.01 21.88
N SER A 71 11.95 -19.59 22.86
CA SER A 71 13.24 -18.94 22.61
C SER A 71 14.30 -19.88 22.03
N ASN A 72 14.15 -21.18 22.25
CA ASN A 72 15.11 -22.24 21.88
C ASN A 72 14.85 -22.87 20.51
N LEU A 73 14.08 -22.22 19.63
CA LEU A 73 13.86 -22.71 18.27
C LEU A 73 15.16 -22.65 17.45
N GLN A 74 15.42 -23.72 16.70
CA GLN A 74 16.44 -23.74 15.65
C GLN A 74 16.18 -22.63 14.61
N PRO A 75 17.21 -22.10 13.93
CA PRO A 75 17.09 -20.99 13.00
C PRO A 75 15.99 -21.15 11.94
N LEU A 76 15.90 -22.33 11.32
CA LEU A 76 14.87 -22.62 10.32
C LEU A 76 13.46 -22.53 10.91
N HIS A 77 13.21 -23.21 12.02
CA HIS A 77 11.90 -23.21 12.68
C HIS A 77 11.51 -21.81 13.15
N ARG A 78 12.48 -21.02 13.64
CA ARG A 78 12.26 -19.62 14.01
C ARG A 78 11.82 -18.80 12.79
N SER A 79 12.49 -18.96 11.65
CA SER A 79 12.21 -18.21 10.44
C SER A 79 10.85 -18.61 9.84
N VAL A 80 10.58 -19.91 9.75
CA VAL A 80 9.29 -20.46 9.30
C VAL A 80 8.14 -20.02 10.22
N ALA A 81 8.33 -20.05 11.55
CA ALA A 81 7.31 -19.59 12.48
C ALA A 81 7.06 -18.08 12.36
N TRP A 82 8.10 -17.28 12.10
CA TRP A 82 7.92 -15.85 11.81
C TRP A 82 7.08 -15.66 10.55
N ALA A 83 7.46 -16.30 9.45
CA ALA A 83 6.71 -16.22 8.19
C ALA A 83 5.26 -16.69 8.38
N GLY A 84 5.03 -17.77 9.12
CA GLY A 84 3.70 -18.28 9.45
C GLY A 84 2.82 -17.27 10.20
N ILE A 85 3.38 -16.56 11.19
CA ILE A 85 2.65 -15.50 11.92
C ILE A 85 2.26 -14.37 10.97
N GLN A 86 3.19 -13.96 10.11
CA GLN A 86 2.92 -12.89 9.17
C GLN A 86 1.91 -13.30 8.08
N ILE A 87 1.99 -14.54 7.57
CA ILE A 87 1.00 -15.11 6.66
C ILE A 87 -0.37 -15.15 7.33
N PHE A 88 -0.44 -15.61 8.58
CA PHE A 88 -1.69 -15.63 9.31
C PHE A 88 -2.28 -14.22 9.48
N ALA A 89 -1.46 -13.25 9.92
CA ALA A 89 -1.88 -11.88 10.17
C ALA A 89 -2.29 -11.14 8.89
N TYR A 90 -1.50 -11.25 7.83
CA TYR A 90 -1.62 -10.40 6.63
C TYR A 90 -2.28 -11.10 5.43
N LEU A 91 -2.46 -12.42 5.46
CA LEU A 91 -3.18 -13.16 4.42
C LEU A 91 -4.48 -13.76 4.95
N ILE A 92 -4.38 -14.61 5.98
CA ILE A 92 -5.50 -15.46 6.40
C ILE A 92 -6.61 -14.61 7.01
N ILE A 93 -6.29 -13.74 7.97
CA ILE A 93 -7.30 -12.89 8.63
C ILE A 93 -8.02 -11.98 7.60
N PRO A 94 -7.32 -11.19 6.76
CA PRO A 94 -7.99 -10.35 5.76
C PRO A 94 -8.88 -11.12 4.79
N VAL A 95 -8.41 -12.28 4.30
CA VAL A 95 -9.21 -13.14 3.40
C VAL A 95 -10.46 -13.66 4.09
N ILE A 96 -10.36 -14.12 5.34
CA ILE A 96 -11.52 -14.54 6.14
C ILE A 96 -12.51 -13.39 6.33
N VAL A 97 -12.02 -12.18 6.63
CA VAL A 97 -12.88 -10.98 6.74
C VAL A 97 -13.57 -10.70 5.41
N CYS A 98 -12.87 -10.75 4.28
CA CYS A 98 -13.50 -10.59 2.98
C CYS A 98 -14.60 -11.63 2.73
N ILE A 99 -14.36 -12.90 3.08
CA ILE A 99 -15.36 -13.97 2.94
C ILE A 99 -16.59 -13.71 3.82
N ILE A 100 -16.39 -13.44 5.11
CA ILE A 100 -17.49 -13.21 6.08
C ILE A 100 -18.35 -12.01 5.68
N PHE A 101 -17.72 -10.91 5.27
CA PHE A 101 -18.41 -9.68 4.89
C PHE A 101 -18.76 -9.61 3.39
N ARG A 102 -18.54 -10.70 2.64
CA ARG A 102 -18.81 -10.82 1.20
C ARG A 102 -18.14 -9.74 0.35
N ILE A 103 -16.95 -9.30 0.75
CA ILE A 103 -16.08 -8.44 -0.07
C ILE A 103 -15.48 -9.32 -1.16
N ASN A 104 -15.65 -8.91 -2.42
CA ASN A 104 -15.10 -9.64 -3.55
C ASN A 104 -13.57 -9.57 -3.56
N LEU A 105 -12.88 -10.70 -3.44
CA LEU A 105 -11.40 -10.75 -3.46
C LEU A 105 -10.79 -10.11 -4.72
N ALA A 106 -11.49 -10.18 -5.85
CA ALA A 106 -11.03 -9.56 -7.09
C ALA A 106 -10.96 -8.02 -6.99
N THR A 107 -11.82 -7.37 -6.18
CA THR A 107 -11.80 -5.91 -6.00
C THR A 107 -10.68 -5.46 -5.07
N VAL A 108 -10.19 -6.36 -4.20
CA VAL A 108 -9.01 -6.16 -3.35
C VAL A 108 -7.74 -6.81 -3.93
N GLY A 109 -7.68 -6.91 -5.27
CA GLY A 109 -6.42 -7.14 -5.98
C GLY A 109 -6.05 -8.60 -6.28
N TRP A 110 -6.91 -9.57 -5.95
CA TRP A 110 -6.65 -10.99 -6.28
C TRP A 110 -6.89 -11.34 -7.75
N SER A 111 -7.39 -10.38 -8.54
CA SER A 111 -7.56 -10.55 -9.98
C SER A 111 -6.20 -10.67 -10.69
N ILE A 112 -6.05 -11.68 -11.55
CA ILE A 112 -4.91 -11.84 -12.48
C ILE A 112 -5.16 -11.19 -13.85
N ARG A 113 -6.29 -10.50 -14.02
CA ARG A 113 -6.60 -9.78 -15.27
C ARG A 113 -5.75 -8.51 -15.34
N GLY A 114 -5.27 -8.13 -16.52
CA GLY A 114 -4.52 -6.88 -16.69
C GLY A 114 -3.01 -6.97 -16.43
N LEU A 115 -2.47 -8.13 -16.02
CA LEU A 115 -1.04 -8.23 -15.66
C LEU A 115 -0.12 -7.97 -16.86
N LYS A 116 -0.51 -8.39 -18.06
CA LYS A 116 0.30 -8.21 -19.28
C LYS A 116 0.30 -6.75 -19.76
N GLU A 117 -0.68 -5.97 -19.36
CA GLU A 117 -0.83 -4.58 -19.74
C GLU A 117 -0.01 -3.66 -18.80
N HIS A 118 0.22 -4.11 -17.57
CA HIS A 118 0.82 -3.30 -16.51
C HIS A 118 2.25 -3.70 -16.09
N TRP A 119 2.89 -4.70 -16.70
CA TRP A 119 4.19 -5.20 -16.25
C TRP A 119 5.37 -4.22 -16.39
N ARG A 120 5.35 -3.33 -17.40
CA ARG A 120 6.48 -2.46 -17.75
C ARG A 120 7.01 -1.61 -16.57
N PRO A 121 6.16 -0.87 -15.81
CA PRO A 121 6.59 -0.18 -14.60
C PRO A 121 7.30 -1.09 -13.59
N TYR A 122 6.80 -2.31 -13.38
CA TYR A 122 7.38 -3.26 -12.42
C TYR A 122 8.75 -3.75 -12.87
N ALA A 123 8.94 -3.97 -14.18
CA ALA A 123 10.27 -4.26 -14.73
C ALA A 123 11.24 -3.09 -14.54
N GLY A 124 10.77 -1.84 -14.68
CA GLY A 124 11.56 -0.64 -14.36
C GLY A 124 11.98 -0.59 -12.89
N ILE A 125 11.07 -0.95 -11.97
CA ILE A 125 11.40 -1.08 -10.54
C ILE A 125 12.50 -2.11 -10.32
N LEU A 126 12.38 -3.30 -10.92
CA LEU A 126 13.40 -4.35 -10.80
C LEU A 126 14.75 -3.91 -11.37
N PHE A 127 14.74 -3.24 -12.53
CA PHE A 127 15.96 -2.75 -13.16
C PHE A 127 16.76 -1.80 -12.25
N VAL A 128 16.08 -0.99 -11.44
CA VAL A 128 16.72 -0.08 -10.48
C VAL A 128 17.02 -0.78 -9.15
N ALA A 129 16.07 -1.56 -8.63
CA ALA A 129 16.16 -2.16 -7.31
C ALA A 129 17.24 -3.25 -7.24
N LEU A 130 17.41 -4.08 -8.27
CA LEU A 130 18.33 -5.21 -8.21
C LEU A 130 19.80 -4.76 -8.13
N PRO A 131 20.31 -3.86 -8.99
CA PRO A 131 21.67 -3.33 -8.83
C PRO A 131 21.85 -2.59 -7.50
N ALA A 132 20.84 -1.84 -7.05
CA ALA A 132 20.90 -1.14 -5.77
C ALA A 132 21.03 -2.13 -4.59
N VAL A 133 20.24 -3.21 -4.58
CA VAL A 133 20.34 -4.29 -3.58
C VAL A 133 21.72 -4.93 -3.59
N VAL A 134 22.24 -5.28 -4.77
CA VAL A 134 23.59 -5.86 -4.88
C VAL A 134 24.64 -4.88 -4.35
N ALA A 135 24.54 -3.59 -4.68
CA ALA A 135 25.48 -2.59 -4.17
C ALA A 135 25.44 -2.46 -2.64
N VAL A 136 24.24 -2.34 -2.04
CA VAL A 136 24.12 -2.21 -0.57
C VAL A 136 24.44 -3.50 0.17
N SER A 137 24.35 -4.65 -0.51
CA SER A 137 24.62 -5.93 0.14
C SER A 137 26.06 -6.04 0.66
N PHE A 138 27.04 -5.36 0.06
CA PHE A 138 28.41 -5.29 0.56
C PHE A 138 28.56 -4.49 1.88
N SER A 139 27.53 -3.79 2.35
CA SER A 139 27.59 -3.03 3.61
C SER A 139 27.43 -3.92 4.84
N SER A 140 28.12 -3.57 5.93
CA SER A 140 28.03 -4.28 7.22
C SER A 140 26.62 -4.25 7.82
N GLU A 141 25.91 -3.14 7.64
CA GLU A 141 24.54 -2.98 8.11
C GLU A 141 23.58 -3.97 7.44
N PHE A 142 23.72 -4.16 6.12
CA PHE A 142 22.95 -5.15 5.38
C PHE A 142 23.29 -6.58 5.83
N GLN A 143 24.58 -6.92 5.97
CA GLN A 143 25.04 -8.24 6.40
C GLN A 143 24.66 -8.61 7.84
N THR A 144 24.39 -7.61 8.67
CA THR A 144 23.88 -7.84 10.04
C THR A 144 22.43 -8.31 10.01
N LYS A 145 21.64 -7.90 9.01
CA LYS A 145 20.22 -8.23 8.90
C LYS A 145 19.94 -9.43 8.01
N TYR A 146 20.71 -9.59 6.94
CA TYR A 146 20.49 -10.61 5.91
C TYR A 146 21.60 -11.69 5.94
N PRO A 147 21.32 -12.90 5.43
CA PRO A 147 20.00 -13.41 5.05
C PRO A 147 19.06 -13.49 6.26
N LEU A 148 17.74 -13.51 6.04
CA LEU A 148 16.79 -13.53 7.16
C LEU A 148 16.80 -14.87 7.91
N LEU A 149 17.13 -15.96 7.21
CA LEU A 149 17.47 -17.21 7.86
C LEU A 149 18.87 -17.09 8.44
N GLU A 150 18.99 -17.10 9.77
CA GLU A 150 20.28 -17.01 10.44
C GLU A 150 21.22 -18.14 10.01
N VAL A 151 22.36 -17.77 9.43
CA VAL A 151 23.44 -18.66 8.98
C VAL A 151 24.78 -18.14 9.48
N ARG A 152 25.72 -19.05 9.70
CA ARG A 152 27.10 -18.69 10.09
C ARG A 152 27.93 -18.40 8.85
N ASP A 153 28.79 -17.38 8.93
CA ASP A 153 29.77 -17.05 7.88
C ASP A 153 30.66 -18.27 7.57
N GLY A 154 30.89 -18.52 6.28
CA GLY A 154 31.60 -19.72 5.78
C GLY A 154 30.91 -21.05 6.12
N GLY A 155 29.66 -21.02 6.59
CA GLY A 155 28.89 -22.20 6.97
C GLY A 155 28.36 -22.99 5.79
N GLN A 156 27.80 -24.16 6.08
CA GLN A 156 27.03 -24.94 5.12
C GLN A 156 25.58 -25.01 5.58
N ILE A 157 24.66 -24.89 4.63
CA ILE A 157 23.23 -25.02 4.85
C ILE A 157 22.68 -26.06 3.89
N ASN A 158 21.83 -26.94 4.40
CA ASN A 158 21.22 -27.96 3.56
C ASN A 158 20.25 -27.32 2.55
N LEU A 159 20.41 -27.62 1.26
CA LEU A 159 19.54 -27.10 0.20
C LEU A 159 18.04 -27.31 0.48
N ALA A 160 17.62 -28.45 1.04
CA ALA A 160 16.22 -28.68 1.36
C ALA A 160 15.71 -27.74 2.46
N GLN A 161 16.54 -27.42 3.46
CA GLN A 161 16.20 -26.41 4.48
C GLN A 161 16.09 -25.01 3.87
N MET A 162 16.98 -24.67 2.94
CA MET A 162 16.92 -23.41 2.20
C MET A 162 15.64 -23.31 1.36
N LEU A 163 15.28 -24.37 0.63
CA LEU A 163 14.07 -24.42 -0.19
C LEU A 163 12.80 -24.29 0.65
N ILE A 164 12.74 -24.93 1.82
CA ILE A 164 11.63 -24.76 2.77
C ILE A 164 11.54 -23.29 3.20
N TRP A 165 12.67 -22.68 3.56
CA TRP A 165 12.70 -21.28 3.95
C TRP A 165 12.23 -20.36 2.82
N TRP A 166 12.76 -20.50 1.61
CA TRP A 166 12.37 -19.68 0.46
C TRP A 166 10.90 -19.85 0.08
N ALA A 167 10.32 -21.05 0.21
CA ALA A 167 8.90 -21.26 0.00
C ALA A 167 8.06 -20.42 0.98
N PHE A 168 8.35 -20.50 2.29
CA PHE A 168 7.67 -19.69 3.29
C PHE A 168 7.92 -18.19 3.09
N TYR A 169 9.14 -17.81 2.72
CA TYR A 169 9.50 -16.41 2.51
C TYR A 169 8.77 -15.82 1.29
N ALA A 170 8.61 -16.59 0.21
CA ALA A 170 7.84 -16.20 -0.96
C ALA A 170 6.35 -16.03 -0.65
N VAL A 171 5.74 -17.00 0.05
CA VAL A 171 4.32 -16.91 0.46
C VAL A 171 4.10 -15.74 1.41
N GLN A 172 5.06 -15.43 2.26
CA GLN A 172 5.01 -14.25 3.11
C GLN A 172 4.90 -12.95 2.30
N PHE A 173 5.52 -12.84 1.12
CA PHE A 173 5.31 -11.65 0.27
C PHE A 173 3.93 -11.62 -0.39
N VAL A 174 3.31 -12.78 -0.66
CA VAL A 174 1.89 -12.82 -1.04
C VAL A 174 1.04 -12.22 0.07
N ALA A 175 1.34 -12.55 1.34
CA ALA A 175 0.63 -11.98 2.49
C ALA A 175 0.80 -10.46 2.62
N ILE A 176 2.05 -9.97 2.52
CA ILE A 176 2.34 -8.53 2.57
C ILE A 176 1.62 -7.77 1.46
N GLU A 177 1.69 -8.24 0.22
CA GLU A 177 1.00 -7.56 -0.89
C GLU A 177 -0.52 -7.62 -0.76
N SER A 178 -1.04 -8.77 -0.34
CA SER A 178 -2.48 -8.96 -0.10
C SER A 178 -2.99 -8.00 0.97
N PHE A 179 -2.22 -7.74 2.01
CA PHE A 179 -2.61 -6.82 3.08
C PHE A 179 -2.46 -5.36 2.69
N PHE A 180 -1.24 -4.94 2.31
CA PHE A 180 -0.96 -3.51 2.12
C PHE A 180 -1.53 -2.98 0.80
N ARG A 181 -1.34 -3.69 -0.32
CA ARG A 181 -1.83 -3.23 -1.63
C ARG A 181 -3.27 -3.68 -1.87
N GLY A 182 -3.61 -4.90 -1.47
CA GLY A 182 -4.97 -5.43 -1.59
C GLY A 182 -5.93 -4.83 -0.56
N PHE A 183 -5.87 -5.34 0.66
CA PHE A 183 -6.86 -5.08 1.70
C PHE A 183 -6.89 -3.61 2.15
N LEU A 184 -5.73 -2.97 2.32
CA LEU A 184 -5.63 -1.56 2.69
C LEU A 184 -5.83 -0.63 1.49
N VAL A 185 -4.90 -0.60 0.52
CA VAL A 185 -4.99 0.37 -0.59
C VAL A 185 -6.25 0.17 -1.42
N LEU A 186 -6.50 -1.03 -1.97
CA LEU A 186 -7.68 -1.27 -2.80
C LEU A 186 -8.97 -1.32 -1.97
N GLY A 187 -8.95 -1.85 -0.74
CA GLY A 187 -10.12 -1.89 0.13
C GLY A 187 -10.57 -0.51 0.65
N LEU A 188 -9.67 0.48 0.69
CA LEU A 188 -9.98 1.88 1.05
C LEU A 188 -10.12 2.80 -0.17
N ALA A 189 -9.85 2.30 -1.39
CA ALA A 189 -9.80 3.12 -2.60
C ALA A 189 -11.12 3.82 -2.91
N ASP A 190 -12.27 3.19 -2.65
CA ASP A 190 -13.58 3.78 -2.95
C ASP A 190 -13.91 4.95 -2.01
N ALA A 191 -13.44 4.91 -0.76
CA ALA A 191 -13.68 5.96 0.23
C ALA A 191 -12.64 7.09 0.19
N PHE A 192 -11.37 6.77 -0.10
CA PHE A 192 -10.25 7.71 0.02
C PHE A 192 -9.50 7.97 -1.30
N GLY A 193 -9.82 7.27 -2.39
CA GLY A 193 -9.13 7.40 -3.66
C GLY A 193 -7.62 7.20 -3.52
N MET A 194 -6.83 8.13 -4.07
CA MET A 194 -5.37 8.09 -3.95
C MET A 194 -4.86 8.25 -2.51
N ASN A 195 -5.62 8.86 -1.61
CA ASN A 195 -5.21 9.03 -0.21
C ASN A 195 -5.11 7.67 0.53
N ALA A 196 -5.77 6.62 0.03
CA ALA A 196 -5.61 5.26 0.54
C ALA A 196 -4.15 4.79 0.51
N ILE A 197 -3.35 5.26 -0.46
CA ILE A 197 -1.91 4.97 -0.54
C ILE A 197 -1.17 5.56 0.66
N LEU A 198 -1.46 6.81 1.02
CA LEU A 198 -0.83 7.47 2.15
C LEU A 198 -1.21 6.80 3.47
N ILE A 199 -2.48 6.41 3.61
CA ILE A 199 -2.96 5.66 4.78
C ILE A 199 -2.23 4.33 4.92
N ALA A 200 -2.07 3.58 3.83
CA ALA A 200 -1.39 2.28 3.84
C ALA A 200 0.14 2.39 3.95
N MET A 201 0.73 3.48 3.47
CA MET A 201 2.17 3.74 3.53
C MET A 201 2.66 3.85 4.98
N LEU A 202 1.91 4.50 5.87
CA LEU A 202 2.31 4.69 7.27
C LEU A 202 2.55 3.36 8.01
N PRO A 203 1.61 2.41 8.07
CA PRO A 203 1.86 1.12 8.70
C PRO A 203 2.87 0.27 7.92
N TYR A 204 2.98 0.45 6.59
CA TYR A 204 4.01 -0.24 5.81
C TYR A 204 5.41 0.22 6.19
N LEU A 205 5.63 1.52 6.35
CA LEU A 205 6.87 2.07 6.88
C LEU A 205 7.14 1.55 8.30
N ALA A 206 6.11 1.49 9.15
CA ALA A 206 6.26 1.06 10.53
C ALA A 206 6.82 -0.37 10.66
N ILE A 207 6.41 -1.31 9.80
CA ILE A 207 6.98 -2.67 9.80
C ILE A 207 8.44 -2.72 9.30
N HIS A 208 8.94 -1.66 8.67
CA HIS A 208 10.33 -1.51 8.23
C HIS A 208 11.23 -0.82 9.26
N PHE A 209 10.73 -0.32 10.39
CA PHE A 209 11.57 0.32 11.41
C PHE A 209 12.60 -0.62 12.08
N SER A 210 12.44 -1.93 11.92
CA SER A 210 13.44 -2.92 12.37
C SER A 210 14.50 -3.29 11.31
N LYS A 211 14.50 -2.58 10.17
CA LYS A 211 15.37 -2.79 9.01
C LYS A 211 16.43 -1.67 8.93
N PRO A 212 17.49 -1.85 8.12
CA PRO A 212 18.44 -0.78 7.84
C PRO A 212 17.71 0.53 7.41
N PRO A 213 18.15 1.73 7.84
CA PRO A 213 17.49 2.99 7.54
C PRO A 213 17.28 3.25 6.04
N LEU A 214 18.22 2.83 5.19
CA LEU A 214 18.06 2.94 3.73
C LEU A 214 16.93 2.04 3.21
N GLU A 215 16.72 0.85 3.79
CA GLU A 215 15.58 -0.01 3.46
C GLU A 215 14.27 0.61 3.94
N ALA A 216 14.25 1.20 5.13
CA ALA A 216 13.08 1.92 5.64
C ALA A 216 12.72 3.13 4.76
N LEU A 217 13.70 3.92 4.32
CA LEU A 217 13.48 5.02 3.39
C LEU A 217 12.99 4.52 2.02
N ALA A 218 13.60 3.46 1.48
CA ALA A 218 13.18 2.83 0.24
C ALA A 218 11.74 2.28 0.35
N SER A 219 11.32 1.83 1.53
CA SER A 219 9.95 1.35 1.78
C SER A 219 8.89 2.43 1.58
N ILE A 220 9.20 3.71 1.85
CA ILE A 220 8.30 4.85 1.59
C ILE A 220 8.08 4.99 0.08
N VAL A 221 9.18 5.07 -0.67
CA VAL A 221 9.14 5.21 -2.14
C VAL A 221 8.44 4.00 -2.76
N GLY A 222 8.77 2.79 -2.30
CA GLY A 222 8.13 1.55 -2.72
C GLY A 222 6.64 1.50 -2.39
N ALA A 223 6.21 1.95 -1.21
CA ALA A 223 4.80 2.02 -0.84
C ALA A 223 4.02 2.95 -1.78
N LEU A 224 4.56 4.14 -2.06
CA LEU A 224 3.93 5.11 -2.96
C LEU A 224 3.81 4.57 -4.38
N ILE A 225 4.91 4.14 -4.99
CA ILE A 225 4.93 3.66 -6.38
C ILE A 225 4.04 2.43 -6.53
N MET A 226 4.21 1.43 -5.67
CA MET A 226 3.46 0.18 -5.78
C MET A 226 1.98 0.37 -5.43
N GLY A 227 1.65 1.30 -4.53
CA GLY A 227 0.27 1.69 -4.25
C GLY A 227 -0.40 2.31 -5.47
N ILE A 228 0.28 3.22 -6.19
CA ILE A 228 -0.20 3.79 -7.46
C ILE A 228 -0.41 2.68 -8.49
N LEU A 229 0.55 1.76 -8.64
CA LEU A 229 0.45 0.67 -9.61
C LEU A 229 -0.67 -0.31 -9.25
N ALA A 230 -0.88 -0.61 -7.96
CA ALA A 230 -1.99 -1.44 -7.49
C ALA A 230 -3.35 -0.81 -7.81
N LEU A 231 -3.53 0.51 -7.59
CA LEU A 231 -4.76 1.22 -7.96
C LEU A 231 -5.03 1.16 -9.47
N ARG A 232 -3.97 1.28 -10.29
CA ARG A 232 -4.07 1.25 -11.76
C ARG A 232 -4.36 -0.15 -12.30
N SER A 233 -3.66 -1.16 -11.81
CA SER A 233 -3.78 -2.54 -12.30
C SER A 233 -4.92 -3.31 -11.64
N ARG A 234 -5.45 -2.80 -10.51
CA ARG A 234 -6.41 -3.51 -9.62
C ARG A 234 -5.91 -4.93 -9.29
N SER A 235 -4.60 -5.08 -9.11
CA SER A 235 -3.96 -6.37 -8.86
C SER A 235 -2.71 -6.26 -7.97
N ILE A 236 -2.50 -7.27 -7.14
CA ILE A 236 -1.31 -7.39 -6.29
C ILE A 236 -0.18 -8.21 -6.93
N TRP A 237 -0.46 -9.02 -7.96
CA TRP A 237 0.41 -10.11 -8.37
C TRP A 237 1.75 -9.66 -8.97
N LEU A 238 1.77 -8.58 -9.76
CA LEU A 238 3.03 -8.00 -10.23
C LEU A 238 3.85 -7.43 -9.07
N GLY A 239 3.16 -6.94 -8.03
CA GLY A 239 3.82 -6.49 -6.82
C GLY A 239 4.45 -7.64 -6.03
N VAL A 240 3.75 -8.77 -5.95
CA VAL A 240 4.24 -10.02 -5.34
C VAL A 240 5.52 -10.46 -6.05
N VAL A 241 5.52 -10.48 -7.38
CA VAL A 241 6.71 -10.84 -8.16
C VAL A 241 7.88 -9.92 -7.86
N VAL A 242 7.67 -8.60 -7.85
CA VAL A 242 8.73 -7.65 -7.51
C VAL A 242 9.30 -7.92 -6.12
N HIS A 243 8.44 -8.10 -5.13
CA HIS A 243 8.84 -8.37 -3.75
C HIS A 243 9.66 -9.67 -3.62
N ILE A 244 9.19 -10.77 -4.23
CA ILE A 244 9.89 -12.06 -4.21
C ILE A 244 11.27 -11.94 -4.88
N VAL A 245 11.34 -11.29 -6.04
CA VAL A 245 12.60 -11.17 -6.81
C VAL A 245 13.60 -10.28 -6.06
N VAL A 246 13.17 -9.15 -5.51
CA VAL A 246 14.03 -8.25 -4.72
C VAL A 246 14.52 -8.96 -3.46
N ALA A 247 13.63 -9.58 -2.69
CA ALA A 247 14.00 -10.28 -1.46
C ALA A 247 14.87 -11.51 -1.70
N GLY A 248 14.58 -12.29 -2.75
CA GLY A 248 15.44 -13.39 -3.17
C GLY A 248 16.84 -12.91 -3.55
N THR A 249 16.94 -11.76 -4.24
CA THR A 249 18.24 -11.14 -4.55
C THR A 249 18.97 -10.70 -3.28
N MET A 250 18.27 -10.15 -2.29
CA MET A 250 18.85 -9.78 -0.99
C MET A 250 19.42 -11.01 -0.27
N ASP A 251 18.64 -12.10 -0.20
CA ASP A 251 19.01 -13.34 0.49
C ASP A 251 20.22 -13.99 -0.20
N VAL A 252 20.15 -14.16 -1.52
CA VAL A 252 21.25 -14.77 -2.32
C VAL A 252 22.52 -13.91 -2.26
N SER A 253 22.42 -12.58 -2.40
CA SER A 253 23.60 -11.71 -2.36
C SER A 253 24.29 -11.78 -1.00
N SER A 254 23.51 -11.81 0.09
CA SER A 254 24.07 -11.96 1.43
C SER A 254 24.72 -13.32 1.65
N LEU A 255 24.07 -14.41 1.23
CA LEU A 255 24.65 -15.75 1.32
C LEU A 255 25.98 -15.85 0.58
N LEU A 256 26.07 -15.29 -0.63
CA LEU A 256 27.30 -15.23 -1.42
C LEU A 256 28.41 -14.43 -0.71
N GLN A 257 28.09 -13.26 -0.15
CA GLN A 257 29.06 -12.41 0.55
C GLN A 257 29.55 -13.01 1.86
N LYS A 258 28.72 -13.81 2.54
CA LYS A 258 29.10 -14.59 3.72
C LYS A 258 29.86 -15.88 3.37
N GLY A 259 30.02 -16.20 2.09
CA GLY A 259 30.69 -17.42 1.64
C GLY A 259 29.97 -18.70 2.08
N VAL A 260 28.65 -18.64 2.27
CA VAL A 260 27.84 -19.80 2.67
C VAL A 260 27.71 -20.75 1.49
N GLN A 261 27.86 -22.06 1.74
CA GLN A 261 27.66 -23.10 0.75
C GLN A 261 26.30 -23.79 0.96
N TRP A 262 25.61 -24.14 -0.13
CA TRP A 262 24.28 -24.76 -0.11
C TRP A 262 24.12 -25.89 -1.12
#